data_AF-A0A1V0QT85-F1
#
_entry.id   AF-A0A1V0QT85-F1
#
_cell.length_a   1.000
_cell.length_b   1.000
_cell.length_c   1.000
_cell.angle_alpha   90.00
_cell.angle_beta   90.00
_cell.angle_gamma   90.00
#
_symmetry.space_group_name_H-M   'P 1'
#
loop_
_entity.id
_entity.type
_entity.pdbx_description
1 polymer ?
#
loop_
_entity_poly.entity_id
_entity_poly.type
_entity_poly.pdbx_seq_one_letter_code
_entity_poly.pdbx_strand_id
1 'polypeptide(L)'
;MLVTPVPGAHRDNVLKTLQSVHMAAGNIDGRGPENAYGRLLTYLVWANDSVRLLTSQISGRDIDRLVRTRTHQTLLDGVGHLAGSSQQRLVNGLVSLEIEQRIAALGDAIDALQDQMARWPGGVSLLVPDTSFYIKHPTKLLDTDFAALANTTGPVRVLFPMVVVDELDRLKESRDKHVRWRAGYTLAILDKLLDDRTGAPHEVEVLLDPPGHTRLPLADDEIIDRALAARAIAAGPAQLVTYDTGQAMRAKAADMPVLKLRTDAGTGDEPNK
;
A
#
# COMPACT_ATOMS: atom_id res chain seq x y z
N MET A 1 -5.00 -12.28 1.30
CA MET A 1 -4.72 -11.31 2.39
C MET A 1 -3.87 -10.18 1.83
N LEU A 2 -4.17 -8.90 2.13
CA LEU A 2 -3.34 -7.80 1.59
C LEU A 2 -1.99 -7.72 2.32
N VAL A 3 -0.91 -7.71 1.54
CA VAL A 3 0.45 -7.50 2.02
C VAL A 3 0.80 -6.03 1.91
N THR A 4 1.45 -5.47 2.93
CA THR A 4 1.90 -4.08 2.97
C THR A 4 3.40 -4.05 2.75
N PRO A 5 3.89 -3.62 1.58
CA PRO A 5 5.32 -3.45 1.36
C PRO A 5 5.91 -2.40 2.32
N VAL A 6 7.17 -2.58 2.74
CA VAL A 6 7.88 -1.50 3.45
C VAL A 6 8.21 -0.35 2.49
N PRO A 7 8.35 0.89 2.98
CA PRO A 7 8.79 2.00 2.15
C PRO A 7 10.08 1.67 1.38
N GLY A 8 10.06 1.92 0.06
CA GLY A 8 11.20 1.64 -0.84
C GLY A 8 11.27 0.21 -1.38
N ALA A 9 10.43 -0.72 -0.92
CA ALA A 9 10.33 -2.04 -1.54
C ALA A 9 9.66 -1.98 -2.92
N HIS A 10 10.21 -2.74 -3.88
CA HIS A 10 9.65 -2.83 -5.23
C HIS A 10 8.70 -4.02 -5.31
N ARG A 11 7.48 -3.82 -5.80
CA ARG A 11 6.43 -4.86 -5.90
C ARG A 11 6.90 -6.20 -6.48
N ASP A 12 7.73 -6.16 -7.53
CA ASP A 12 8.21 -7.38 -8.19
C ASP A 12 9.16 -8.17 -7.29
N ASN A 13 9.97 -7.47 -6.48
CA ASN A 13 10.84 -8.09 -5.50
C ASN A 13 10.04 -8.67 -4.32
N VAL A 14 8.99 -7.97 -3.88
CA VAL A 14 8.06 -8.45 -2.86
C VAL A 14 7.39 -9.74 -3.33
N LEU A 15 6.81 -9.73 -4.54
CA LEU A 15 6.15 -10.88 -5.14
C LEU A 15 7.12 -12.06 -5.29
N LYS A 16 8.31 -11.82 -5.85
CA LYS A 16 9.34 -12.86 -6.02
C LYS A 16 9.78 -13.46 -4.69
N THR A 17 9.96 -12.63 -3.66
CA THR A 17 10.33 -13.08 -2.32
C THR A 17 9.22 -13.93 -1.69
N LEU A 18 7.96 -13.49 -1.77
CA LEU A 18 6.81 -14.25 -1.28
C LEU A 18 6.69 -15.59 -2.00
N GLN A 19 6.82 -15.62 -3.33
CA GLN A 19 6.80 -16.85 -4.13
C GLN A 19 7.93 -17.80 -3.73
N SER A 20 9.14 -17.28 -3.49
CA SER A 20 10.27 -18.09 -3.01
C SER A 20 10.00 -18.72 -1.64
N VAL A 21 9.44 -17.94 -0.70
CA VAL A 21 9.09 -18.41 0.65
C VAL A 21 7.98 -19.45 0.60
N HIS A 22 6.94 -19.22 -0.21
CA HIS A 22 5.83 -20.15 -0.45
C HIS A 22 6.31 -21.48 -1.05
N MET A 23 7.14 -21.42 -2.11
CA MET A 23 7.74 -22.63 -2.69
C MET A 23 8.61 -23.39 -1.69
N ALA A 24 9.41 -22.67 -0.89
CA ALA A 24 10.24 -23.30 0.14
C ALA A 24 9.38 -24.01 1.20
N ALA A 25 8.23 -23.45 1.58
CA ALA A 25 7.29 -24.08 2.51
C ALA A 25 6.71 -25.38 1.94
N GLY A 26 6.27 -25.36 0.67
CA GLY A 26 5.75 -26.54 -0.03
C GLY A 26 6.79 -27.67 -0.19
N ASN A 27 8.08 -27.32 -0.18
CA ASN A 27 9.17 -28.28 -0.31
C ASN A 27 9.63 -28.90 1.03
N ILE A 28 9.12 -28.44 2.17
CA ILE A 28 9.50 -29.00 3.49
C ILE A 28 9.23 -30.51 3.55
N ASP A 29 8.14 -30.97 2.93
CA ASP A 29 7.74 -32.38 2.93
C ASP A 29 8.38 -33.19 1.79
N GLY A 30 8.99 -32.54 0.79
CA GLY A 30 9.56 -33.20 -0.39
C GLY A 30 10.91 -33.90 -0.14
N ARG A 31 11.69 -33.44 0.85
CA ARG A 31 12.89 -34.12 1.35
C ARG A 31 12.59 -34.68 2.74
N GLY A 32 11.85 -35.78 2.78
CA GLY A 32 11.32 -36.38 4.00
C GLY A 32 12.36 -36.45 5.13
N PRO A 33 12.18 -35.71 6.24
CA PRO A 33 13.01 -35.86 7.43
C PRO A 33 12.82 -37.25 8.04
N GLU A 34 13.89 -37.85 8.56
CA GLU A 34 13.88 -39.23 9.09
C GLU A 34 12.89 -39.43 10.25
N ASN A 35 12.49 -38.35 10.94
CA ASN A 35 11.54 -38.38 12.04
C ASN A 35 10.80 -37.03 12.23
N ALA A 36 9.76 -37.04 13.07
CA ALA A 36 8.92 -35.88 13.33
C ALA A 36 9.68 -34.66 13.90
N TYR A 37 10.73 -34.91 14.70
CA TYR A 37 11.56 -33.86 15.27
C TYR A 37 12.43 -33.18 14.20
N GLY A 38 13.02 -33.95 13.29
CA GLY A 38 13.71 -33.42 12.12
C GLY A 38 12.79 -32.53 11.27
N ARG A 39 11.52 -32.92 11.10
CA ARG A 39 10.51 -32.11 10.41
C ARG A 39 10.22 -30.80 11.10
N LEU A 40 10.03 -30.83 12.42
CA LEU A 40 9.86 -29.64 13.24
C LEU A 40 11.06 -28.69 13.09
N LEU A 41 12.30 -29.20 13.14
CA LEU A 41 13.49 -28.39 12.94
C LEU A 41 13.54 -27.77 11.53
N THR A 42 13.26 -28.54 10.48
CA THR A 42 13.21 -28.02 9.10
C THR A 42 12.19 -26.88 8.97
N TYR A 43 11.00 -27.03 9.56
CA TYR A 43 10.00 -25.97 9.59
C TYR A 43 10.49 -24.72 10.34
N LEU A 44 11.09 -24.87 11.52
CA LEU A 44 11.59 -23.73 12.31
C LEU A 44 12.74 -23.00 11.61
N VAL A 45 13.63 -23.73 10.92
CA VAL A 45 14.67 -23.14 10.07
C VAL A 45 14.06 -22.36 8.92
N TRP A 46 13.09 -22.96 8.21
CA TRP A 46 12.35 -22.27 7.15
C TRP A 46 11.68 -20.98 7.66
N ALA A 47 11.06 -21.01 8.84
CA ALA A 47 10.40 -19.83 9.41
C ALA A 47 11.40 -18.70 9.68
N ASN A 48 12.56 -19.01 10.28
CA ASN A 48 13.61 -18.02 10.53
C ASN A 48 14.19 -17.43 9.23
N ASP A 49 14.48 -18.28 8.25
CA ASP A 49 14.98 -17.85 6.94
C ASP A 49 13.96 -16.97 6.21
N SER A 50 12.68 -17.35 6.28
CA SER A 50 11.58 -16.60 5.66
C SER A 50 11.43 -15.22 6.27
N VAL A 51 11.50 -15.11 7.60
CA VAL A 51 11.47 -13.80 8.28
C VAL A 51 12.64 -12.92 7.81
N ARG A 52 13.86 -13.48 7.73
CA ARG A 52 15.04 -12.72 7.29
C ARG A 52 14.83 -12.16 5.88
N LEU A 53 14.27 -12.95 4.97
CA LEU A 53 13.98 -12.52 3.59
C LEU A 53 12.87 -11.47 3.53
N LEU A 54 11.82 -11.62 4.33
CA LEU A 54 10.63 -10.77 4.29
C LEU A 54 10.78 -9.43 5.03
N THR A 55 11.70 -9.34 5.99
CA THR A 55 11.87 -8.13 6.85
C THR A 55 12.16 -6.86 6.05
N SER A 56 12.87 -6.96 4.93
CA SER A 56 13.16 -5.81 4.05
C SER A 56 12.11 -5.56 2.98
N GLN A 57 11.07 -6.39 2.91
CA GLN A 57 10.09 -6.38 1.82
C GLN A 57 8.70 -5.97 2.31
N ILE A 58 8.27 -6.45 3.48
CA ILE A 58 6.91 -6.32 3.97
C ILE A 58 6.86 -5.90 5.45
N SER A 59 5.72 -5.36 5.87
CA SER A 59 5.53 -4.89 7.25
C SER A 59 5.71 -6.02 8.28
N GLY A 60 6.22 -5.68 9.47
CA GLY A 60 6.36 -6.65 10.57
C GLY A 60 5.05 -7.32 10.96
N ARG A 61 3.93 -6.58 10.87
CA ARG A 61 2.59 -7.12 11.12
C ARG A 61 2.22 -8.22 10.13
N ASP A 62 2.60 -8.08 8.87
CA ASP A 62 2.34 -9.09 7.85
C ASP A 62 3.26 -10.30 8.02
N ILE A 63 4.50 -10.10 8.46
CA ILE A 63 5.42 -11.19 8.84
C ILE A 63 4.85 -12.01 10.00
N ASP A 64 4.27 -11.36 11.00
CA ASP A 64 3.68 -12.05 12.15
C ASP A 64 2.45 -12.88 11.76
N ARG A 65 1.66 -12.37 10.81
CA ARG A 65 0.50 -13.08 10.26
C ARG A 65 0.87 -14.23 9.34
N LEU A 66 1.91 -14.04 8.52
CA LEU A 66 2.34 -15.01 7.51
C LEU A 66 3.23 -16.10 8.09
N VAL A 67 4.13 -15.78 9.03
CA VAL A 67 5.19 -16.70 9.48
C VAL A 67 5.21 -16.84 11.00
N ARG A 68 5.27 -15.75 11.77
CA ARG A 68 5.44 -15.81 13.25
C ARG A 68 4.11 -15.94 13.98
N THR A 69 3.38 -17.00 13.69
CA THR A 69 2.07 -17.25 14.30
C THR A 69 2.17 -17.67 15.77
N ARG A 70 1.03 -17.67 16.46
CA ARG A 70 0.93 -18.24 17.80
C ARG A 70 1.30 -19.73 17.83
N THR A 71 0.94 -20.48 16.79
CA THR A 71 1.28 -21.90 16.66
C THR A 71 2.79 -22.05 16.45
N HIS A 72 3.40 -21.23 15.60
CA HIS A 72 4.86 -21.17 15.43
C HIS A 72 5.56 -20.96 16.78
N GLN A 73 5.11 -19.99 17.58
CA GLN A 73 5.68 -19.75 18.91
C GLN A 73 5.54 -20.97 19.83
N THR A 74 4.37 -21.61 19.82
CA THR A 74 4.12 -22.82 20.63
C THR A 74 5.04 -23.98 20.23
N LEU A 75 5.26 -24.16 18.92
CA LEU A 75 6.18 -25.17 18.38
C LEU A 75 7.64 -24.86 18.73
N LEU A 76 8.03 -23.58 18.71
CA LEU A 76 9.36 -23.13 19.08
C LEU A 76 9.63 -23.35 20.59
N ASP A 77 8.69 -22.95 21.45
CA ASP A 77 8.79 -23.14 22.90
C ASP A 77 8.81 -24.64 23.28
N GLY A 78 8.08 -25.45 22.52
CA GLY A 78 7.99 -26.89 22.70
C GLY A 78 9.18 -27.68 22.16
N VAL A 79 10.07 -27.10 21.35
CA VAL A 79 11.06 -27.84 20.55
C VAL A 79 11.92 -28.79 21.38
N GLY A 80 12.37 -28.37 22.57
CA GLY A 80 13.19 -29.21 23.46
C GLY A 80 12.45 -30.38 24.11
N HIS A 81 11.12 -30.33 24.18
CA HIS A 81 10.27 -31.33 24.85
C HIS A 81 9.62 -32.32 23.87
N LEU A 82 9.70 -32.05 22.57
CA LEU A 82 9.00 -32.79 21.51
C LEU A 82 9.89 -33.81 20.75
N ALA A 83 11.07 -34.14 21.29
CA ALA A 83 12.03 -35.05 20.66
C ALA A 83 11.78 -36.56 20.91
N GLY A 84 10.75 -36.91 21.69
CA GLY A 84 10.44 -38.30 22.05
C GLY A 84 9.70 -39.09 20.96
N SER A 85 9.92 -40.42 20.92
CA SER A 85 9.29 -41.31 19.94
C SER A 85 7.78 -41.46 20.13
N SER A 86 7.28 -41.41 21.37
CA SER A 86 5.84 -41.48 21.69
C SER A 86 5.03 -40.28 21.19
N GLN A 87 5.68 -39.13 20.99
CA GLN A 87 5.03 -37.87 20.60
C GLN A 87 5.03 -37.65 19.08
N GLN A 88 5.71 -38.51 18.30
CA GLN A 88 5.93 -38.31 16.86
C GLN A 88 4.63 -38.07 16.06
N ARG A 89 3.55 -38.81 16.37
CA ARG A 89 2.27 -38.64 15.67
C ARG A 89 1.65 -37.26 15.92
N LEU A 90 1.69 -36.80 17.17
CA LEU A 90 1.15 -35.48 17.55
C LEU A 90 1.99 -34.36 16.91
N VAL A 91 3.32 -34.44 17.01
CA VAL A 91 4.24 -33.46 16.43
C VAL A 91 4.05 -33.37 14.93
N ASN A 92 3.98 -34.51 14.22
CA ASN A 92 3.73 -34.53 12.79
C ASN A 92 2.39 -33.90 12.42
N GLY A 93 1.32 -34.15 13.19
CA GLY A 93 0.01 -33.53 12.94
C GLY A 93 0.04 -32.02 13.11
N LEU A 94 0.68 -31.51 14.17
CA LEU A 94 0.80 -30.07 14.42
C LEU A 94 1.65 -29.37 13.37
N VAL A 95 2.78 -29.96 12.99
CA VAL A 95 3.67 -29.41 11.96
C VAL A 95 3.01 -29.45 10.58
N SER A 96 2.30 -30.54 10.22
CA SER A 96 1.53 -30.61 8.96
C SER A 96 0.50 -29.49 8.89
N LEU A 97 -0.33 -29.36 9.93
CA LEU A 97 -1.39 -28.36 9.94
C LEU A 97 -0.81 -26.94 9.84
N GLU A 98 0.27 -26.65 10.56
CA GLU A 98 0.91 -25.35 10.50
C GLU A 98 1.47 -25.08 9.10
N ILE A 99 2.22 -26.01 8.50
CA ILE A 99 2.77 -25.88 7.15
C ILE A 99 1.65 -25.65 6.12
N GLU A 100 0.59 -26.45 6.16
CA GLU A 100 -0.57 -26.32 5.26
C GLU A 100 -1.22 -24.93 5.38
N GLN A 101 -1.41 -24.45 6.61
CA GLN A 101 -1.95 -23.11 6.85
C GLN A 101 -0.99 -22.00 6.37
N ARG A 102 0.32 -22.19 6.51
CA ARG A 102 1.32 -21.22 6.04
C ARG A 102 1.33 -21.16 4.51
N ILE A 103 1.29 -22.31 3.85
CA ILE A 103 1.20 -22.41 2.38
C ILE A 103 -0.06 -21.68 1.90
N ALA A 104 -1.23 -22.00 2.46
CA ALA A 104 -2.48 -21.35 2.10
C ALA A 104 -2.42 -19.82 2.33
N ALA A 105 -1.96 -19.37 3.50
CA ALA A 105 -1.89 -17.94 3.81
C ALA A 105 -0.90 -17.18 2.90
N LEU A 106 0.22 -17.80 2.53
CA LEU A 106 1.18 -17.24 1.59
C LEU A 106 0.63 -17.22 0.15
N GLY A 107 -0.09 -18.26 -0.26
CA GLY A 107 -0.81 -18.31 -1.53
C GLY A 107 -1.84 -17.18 -1.64
N ASP A 108 -2.73 -17.06 -0.65
CA ASP A 108 -3.71 -15.98 -0.56
C ASP A 108 -3.09 -14.57 -0.56
N ALA A 109 -1.87 -14.45 -0.04
CA ALA A 109 -1.12 -13.19 -0.03
C ALA A 109 -0.48 -12.89 -1.40
N ILE A 110 0.03 -13.91 -2.08
CA ILE A 110 0.55 -13.81 -3.45
C ILE A 110 -0.57 -13.41 -4.41
N ASP A 111 -1.70 -14.12 -4.38
CA ASP A 111 -2.83 -13.87 -5.27
C ASP A 111 -3.38 -12.46 -5.06
N ALA A 112 -3.56 -12.05 -3.80
CA ALA A 112 -4.01 -10.71 -3.47
C ALA A 112 -3.03 -9.62 -3.93
N LEU A 113 -1.72 -9.86 -3.83
CA LEU A 113 -0.71 -8.93 -4.34
C LEU A 113 -0.71 -8.87 -5.86
N GLN A 114 -0.89 -10.00 -6.55
CA GLN A 114 -0.99 -10.04 -8.01
C GLN A 114 -2.24 -9.33 -8.51
N ASP A 115 -3.39 -9.52 -7.87
CA ASP A 115 -4.62 -8.79 -8.16
C ASP A 115 -4.45 -7.27 -7.99
N GLN A 116 -3.74 -6.87 -6.92
CA GLN A 116 -3.36 -5.48 -6.73
C GLN A 116 -2.44 -5.00 -7.86
N MET A 117 -1.36 -5.71 -8.17
CA MET A 117 -0.43 -5.34 -9.24
C MET A 117 -1.12 -5.23 -10.62
N ALA A 118 -2.09 -6.10 -10.91
CA ALA A 118 -2.88 -6.08 -12.13
C ALA A 118 -3.80 -4.85 -12.22
N ARG A 119 -4.27 -4.34 -11.08
CA ARG A 119 -5.07 -3.11 -11.01
C ARG A 119 -4.26 -1.85 -11.37
N TRP A 120 -2.93 -1.93 -11.28
CA TRP A 120 -1.98 -0.86 -11.57
C TRP A 120 -0.99 -1.26 -12.68
N PRO A 121 -1.45 -1.35 -13.95
CA PRO A 121 -0.63 -1.82 -15.06
C PRO A 121 0.53 -0.86 -15.38
N GLY A 122 1.57 -1.42 -16.01
CA GLY A 122 2.68 -0.64 -16.55
C GLY A 122 2.21 0.41 -17.56
N GLY A 123 2.84 1.59 -17.53
CA GLY A 123 2.58 2.66 -18.51
C GLY A 123 1.54 3.71 -18.09
N VAL A 124 0.91 3.56 -16.92
CA VAL A 124 0.02 4.58 -16.34
C VAL A 124 0.77 5.39 -15.29
N SER A 125 0.77 6.72 -15.42
CA SER A 125 1.32 7.61 -14.39
C SER A 125 0.26 7.92 -13.34
N LEU A 126 0.63 7.89 -12.06
CA LEU A 126 -0.28 8.10 -10.96
C LEU A 126 -0.04 9.48 -10.35
N LEU A 127 -1.11 10.27 -10.27
CA LEU A 127 -1.08 11.53 -9.54
C LEU A 127 -1.95 11.41 -8.30
N VAL A 128 -1.44 11.90 -7.17
CA VAL A 128 -2.18 11.99 -5.92
C VAL A 128 -2.31 13.49 -5.58
N PRO A 129 -3.34 14.19 -6.06
CA PRO A 129 -3.54 15.58 -5.66
C PRO A 129 -4.13 15.66 -4.26
N ASP A 130 -3.67 16.63 -3.48
CA ASP A 130 -4.23 16.93 -2.16
C ASP A 130 -5.48 17.82 -2.27
N THR A 131 -6.11 18.10 -1.13
CA THR A 131 -7.25 19.03 -1.07
C THR A 131 -6.87 20.43 -1.58
N SER A 132 -5.64 20.90 -1.35
CA SER A 132 -5.22 22.24 -1.78
C SER A 132 -5.22 22.40 -3.30
N PHE A 133 -4.89 21.34 -4.06
CA PHE A 133 -5.00 21.31 -5.51
C PHE A 133 -6.43 21.59 -5.98
N TYR A 134 -7.41 20.85 -5.48
CA TYR A 134 -8.79 20.99 -5.95
C TYR A 134 -9.39 22.36 -5.61
N ILE A 135 -8.91 23.01 -4.55
CA ILE A 135 -9.38 24.34 -4.16
C ILE A 135 -8.67 25.46 -4.91
N LYS A 136 -7.35 25.39 -5.07
CA LYS A 136 -6.53 26.52 -5.56
C LYS A 136 -6.19 26.44 -7.04
N HIS A 137 -6.25 25.27 -7.67
CA HIS A 137 -5.84 25.12 -9.06
C HIS A 137 -6.77 25.90 -10.00
N PRO A 138 -6.24 26.66 -10.99
CA PRO A 138 -7.06 27.50 -11.85
C PRO A 138 -8.12 26.73 -12.65
N THR A 139 -7.74 25.57 -13.20
CA THR A 139 -8.66 24.69 -13.92
C THR A 139 -9.39 23.76 -12.96
N LYS A 140 -10.52 23.24 -13.41
CA LYS A 140 -11.36 22.29 -12.65
C LYS A 140 -10.92 20.86 -12.94
N LEU A 141 -11.41 19.88 -12.17
CA LEU A 141 -11.08 18.46 -12.32
C LEU A 141 -11.18 17.96 -13.78
N LEU A 142 -12.27 18.27 -14.50
CA LEU A 142 -12.42 17.82 -15.90
C LEU A 142 -11.52 18.58 -16.88
N ASP A 143 -11.27 19.86 -16.60
CA ASP A 143 -10.58 20.77 -17.54
C ASP A 143 -9.05 20.73 -17.36
N THR A 144 -8.56 20.05 -16.32
CA THR A 144 -7.13 20.01 -15.99
C THR A 144 -6.42 18.98 -16.84
N ASP A 145 -5.30 19.38 -17.44
CA ASP A 145 -4.39 18.47 -18.13
C ASP A 145 -3.46 17.77 -17.13
N PHE A 146 -3.89 16.61 -16.62
CA PHE A 146 -3.08 15.82 -15.71
C PHE A 146 -1.87 15.17 -16.39
N ALA A 147 -1.88 14.98 -17.71
CA ALA A 147 -0.73 14.46 -18.45
C ALA A 147 0.41 15.48 -18.45
N ALA A 148 0.09 16.76 -18.67
CA ALA A 148 1.04 17.85 -18.51
C ALA A 148 1.60 17.94 -17.08
N LEU A 149 0.76 17.80 -16.05
CA LEU A 149 1.21 17.79 -14.66
C LEU A 149 2.13 16.61 -14.32
N ALA A 150 1.81 15.41 -14.84
CA ALA A 150 2.64 14.22 -14.67
C ALA A 150 3.89 14.21 -15.58
N ASN A 151 4.06 15.22 -16.45
CA ASN A 151 5.11 15.28 -17.46
C ASN A 151 5.18 13.98 -18.30
N THR A 152 4.02 13.51 -18.75
CA THR A 152 3.89 12.26 -19.51
C THR A 152 3.00 12.48 -20.74
N THR A 153 3.23 11.67 -21.77
CA THR A 153 2.34 11.55 -22.94
C THR A 153 1.40 10.35 -22.84
N GLY A 154 1.59 9.51 -21.81
CA GLY A 154 0.79 8.32 -21.55
C GLY A 154 -0.45 8.60 -20.70
N PRO A 155 -1.26 7.57 -20.43
CA PRO A 155 -2.43 7.69 -19.57
C PRO A 155 -2.05 8.09 -18.14
N VAL A 156 -2.88 8.96 -17.55
CA VAL A 156 -2.78 9.36 -16.15
C VAL A 156 -3.99 8.88 -15.38
N ARG A 157 -3.74 8.34 -14.20
CA ARG A 157 -4.78 8.03 -13.22
C ARG A 157 -4.63 8.94 -12.01
N VAL A 158 -5.71 9.62 -11.66
CA VAL A 158 -5.79 10.56 -10.54
C VAL A 158 -6.37 9.85 -9.34
N LEU A 159 -5.61 9.83 -8.25
CA LEU A 159 -5.93 9.11 -7.04
C LEU A 159 -6.45 10.06 -5.98
N PHE A 160 -7.58 9.68 -5.38
CA PHE A 160 -8.24 10.41 -4.32
C PHE A 160 -8.13 9.62 -3.02
N PRO A 161 -7.16 9.91 -2.15
CA PRO A 161 -7.17 9.38 -0.79
C PRO A 161 -8.51 9.67 -0.11
N MET A 162 -9.06 8.70 0.62
CA MET A 162 -10.35 8.89 1.31
C MET A 162 -10.33 10.10 2.25
N VAL A 163 -9.18 10.39 2.88
CA VAL A 163 -8.99 11.60 3.68
C VAL A 163 -9.19 12.91 2.89
N VAL A 164 -8.80 12.96 1.61
CA VAL A 164 -9.05 14.13 0.73
C VAL A 164 -10.53 14.25 0.41
N VAL A 165 -11.22 13.13 0.17
CA VAL A 165 -12.68 13.12 -0.03
C VAL A 165 -13.40 13.69 1.20
N ASP A 166 -13.01 13.26 2.39
CA ASP A 166 -13.59 13.76 3.65
C ASP A 166 -13.25 15.22 3.95
N GLU A 167 -12.09 15.71 3.51
CA GLU A 167 -11.74 17.12 3.57
C GLU A 167 -12.59 17.97 2.62
N LEU A 168 -12.74 17.52 1.37
CA LEU A 168 -13.60 18.18 0.40
C LEU A 168 -15.05 18.21 0.87
N ASP A 169 -15.54 17.14 1.49
CA ASP A 169 -16.92 17.12 1.96
C ASP A 169 -17.15 18.14 3.08
N ARG A 170 -16.22 18.23 4.04
CA ARG A 170 -16.23 19.29 5.08
C ARG A 170 -16.17 20.70 4.49
N LEU A 171 -15.41 20.89 3.41
CA LEU A 171 -15.28 22.19 2.75
C LEU A 171 -16.55 22.67 2.05
N LYS A 172 -17.55 21.80 1.80
CA LYS A 172 -18.90 22.22 1.35
C LYS A 172 -19.64 23.09 2.35
N GLU A 173 -19.18 23.15 3.60
CA GLU A 173 -19.73 24.03 4.64
C GLU A 173 -18.91 25.32 4.82
N SER A 174 -17.83 25.49 4.05
CA SER A 174 -16.95 26.67 4.16
C SER A 174 -17.72 27.98 3.96
N ARG A 175 -17.37 29.01 4.72
CA ARG A 175 -17.94 30.37 4.56
C ARG A 175 -17.46 31.05 3.26
N ASP A 176 -16.32 30.62 2.73
CA ASP A 176 -15.82 31.09 1.44
C ASP A 176 -16.62 30.43 0.31
N LYS A 177 -17.30 31.28 -0.48
CA LYS A 177 -18.14 30.83 -1.61
C LYS A 177 -17.35 30.08 -2.67
N HIS A 178 -16.11 30.50 -2.95
CA HIS A 178 -15.27 29.87 -3.95
C HIS A 178 -14.84 28.48 -3.49
N VAL A 179 -14.32 28.38 -2.27
CA VAL A 179 -13.90 27.10 -1.67
C VAL A 179 -15.05 26.10 -1.61
N ARG A 180 -16.21 26.55 -1.13
CA ARG A 180 -17.44 25.74 -1.07
C ARG A 180 -17.83 25.19 -2.44
N TRP A 181 -17.85 26.07 -3.45
CA TRP A 181 -18.25 25.69 -4.80
C TRP A 181 -17.25 24.71 -5.43
N ARG A 182 -15.94 24.95 -5.26
CA ARG A 182 -14.88 24.06 -5.78
C ARG A 182 -14.98 22.67 -5.16
N ALA A 183 -15.17 22.57 -3.85
CA ALA A 183 -15.30 21.30 -3.15
C ALA A 183 -16.54 20.51 -3.61
N GLY A 184 -17.70 21.17 -3.66
CA GLY A 184 -18.94 20.55 -4.15
C GLY A 184 -18.86 20.12 -5.61
N TYR A 185 -18.26 20.94 -6.49
CA TYR A 185 -18.03 20.59 -7.89
C TYR A 185 -17.15 19.34 -8.02
N THR A 186 -16.00 19.32 -7.34
CA THR A 186 -15.05 18.19 -7.42
C THR A 186 -15.71 16.88 -6.99
N LEU A 187 -16.45 16.87 -5.88
CA LEU A 187 -17.14 15.67 -5.40
C LEU A 187 -18.24 15.21 -6.35
N ALA A 188 -19.04 16.13 -6.91
CA ALA A 188 -20.08 15.77 -7.88
C ALA A 188 -19.50 15.18 -9.18
N ILE A 189 -18.35 15.70 -9.64
CA ILE A 189 -17.65 15.13 -10.79
C ILE A 189 -17.02 13.78 -10.46
N LEU A 190 -16.39 13.66 -9.28
CA LEU A 190 -15.79 12.40 -8.85
C LEU A 190 -16.84 11.28 -8.81
N ASP A 191 -18.00 11.53 -8.19
CA ASP A 191 -19.12 10.60 -8.12
C ASP A 191 -19.57 10.15 -9.53
N LYS A 192 -19.78 11.12 -10.42
CA LYS A 192 -20.14 10.85 -11.82
C LYS A 192 -19.09 10.00 -12.55
N LEU A 193 -17.80 10.28 -12.36
CA LEU A 193 -16.71 9.56 -13.01
C LEU A 193 -16.52 8.13 -12.45
N LEU A 194 -16.91 7.90 -11.19
CA LEU A 194 -16.89 6.56 -10.60
C LEU A 194 -18.03 5.69 -11.13
N ASP A 195 -19.22 6.28 -11.35
CA ASP A 195 -20.39 5.61 -11.91
C ASP A 195 -20.27 5.34 -13.42
N ASP A 196 -19.83 6.34 -14.19
CA ASP A 196 -19.69 6.27 -15.64
C ASP A 196 -18.34 6.82 -16.10
N ARG A 197 -17.47 5.91 -16.54
CA ARG A 197 -16.12 6.21 -17.01
C ARG A 197 -16.07 6.54 -18.50
N THR A 198 -17.19 6.47 -19.21
CA THR A 198 -17.18 6.65 -20.67
C THR A 198 -16.86 8.11 -21.06
N GLY A 199 -15.83 8.28 -21.89
CA GLY A 199 -15.41 9.60 -22.38
C GLY A 199 -14.77 10.51 -21.33
N ALA A 200 -14.40 9.98 -20.15
CA ALA A 200 -13.66 10.72 -19.14
C ALA A 200 -12.28 11.13 -19.68
N PRO A 201 -11.84 12.39 -19.49
CA PRO A 201 -10.53 12.84 -19.98
C PRO A 201 -9.37 12.16 -19.25
N HIS A 202 -9.60 11.70 -18.02
CA HIS A 202 -8.61 11.03 -17.16
C HIS A 202 -9.29 9.95 -16.33
N GLU A 203 -8.55 8.90 -15.98
CA GLU A 203 -9.05 7.89 -15.04
C GLU A 203 -8.98 8.41 -13.61
N VAL A 204 -10.01 8.15 -12.81
CA VAL A 204 -10.03 8.48 -11.37
C VAL A 204 -10.24 7.23 -10.54
N GLU A 205 -9.60 7.18 -9.38
CA GLU A 205 -9.75 6.10 -8.42
C GLU A 205 -9.69 6.64 -6.99
N VAL A 206 -10.61 6.18 -6.13
CA VAL A 206 -10.59 6.51 -4.70
C VAL A 206 -9.75 5.47 -3.96
N LEU A 207 -8.72 5.93 -3.27
CA LEU A 207 -7.91 5.10 -2.39
C LEU A 207 -8.62 4.98 -1.04
N LEU A 208 -9.40 3.91 -0.92
CA LEU A 208 -10.09 3.57 0.32
C LEU A 208 -9.10 3.19 1.43
N ASP A 209 -9.52 3.41 2.66
CA ASP A 209 -8.80 2.97 3.85
C ASP A 209 -8.98 1.46 4.03
N PRO A 210 -7.88 0.70 4.25
CA PRO A 210 -8.00 -0.73 4.52
C PRO A 210 -8.84 -1.00 5.78
N PRO A 211 -9.57 -2.13 5.86
CA PRO A 211 -10.27 -2.51 7.07
C PRO A 211 -9.34 -2.53 8.30
N GLY A 212 -9.74 -1.82 9.36
CA GLY A 212 -8.95 -1.69 10.59
C GLY A 212 -7.77 -0.70 10.52
N HIS A 213 -7.68 0.08 9.44
CA HIS A 213 -6.76 1.22 9.35
C HIS A 213 -7.14 2.30 10.36
N THR A 214 -6.14 2.86 11.03
CA THR A 214 -6.30 4.02 11.91
C THR A 214 -5.54 5.16 11.27
N ARG A 215 -6.25 6.21 10.88
CA ARG A 215 -5.64 7.36 10.21
C ARG A 215 -4.63 8.06 11.11
N LEU A 216 -3.58 8.59 10.49
CA LEU A 216 -2.60 9.44 11.14
C LEU A 216 -3.26 10.74 11.65
N PRO A 217 -2.76 11.33 12.75
CA PRO A 217 -3.35 12.54 13.33
C PRO A 217 -3.33 13.75 12.38
N LEU A 218 -2.33 13.81 11.49
CA LEU A 218 -2.19 14.84 10.48
C LEU A 218 -2.63 14.29 9.13
N ALA A 219 -3.59 14.96 8.50
CA ALA A 219 -4.10 14.57 7.18
C ALA A 219 -3.02 14.63 6.10
N ASP A 220 -2.09 15.59 6.17
CA ASP A 220 -0.94 15.66 5.27
C ASP A 220 -0.12 14.36 5.28
N ASP A 221 0.17 13.85 6.49
CA ASP A 221 0.96 12.63 6.70
C ASP A 221 0.18 11.41 6.22
N GLU A 222 -1.13 11.38 6.49
CA GLU A 222 -2.04 10.34 5.98
C GLU A 222 -2.03 10.29 4.45
N ILE A 223 -2.17 11.44 3.77
CA ILE A 223 -2.12 11.52 2.30
C ILE A 223 -0.79 10.98 1.77
N ILE A 224 0.33 11.34 2.40
CA ILE A 224 1.66 10.86 2.01
C ILE A 224 1.77 9.35 2.21
N ASP A 225 1.31 8.81 3.34
CA ASP A 225 1.31 7.38 3.62
C ASP A 225 0.48 6.59 2.59
N ARG A 226 -0.74 7.05 2.30
CA ARG A 226 -1.60 6.44 1.27
C ARG A 226 -0.97 6.52 -0.13
N ALA A 227 -0.31 7.63 -0.46
CA ALA A 227 0.39 7.79 -1.73
C ALA A 227 1.60 6.85 -1.86
N LEU A 228 2.38 6.68 -0.79
CA LEU A 228 3.50 5.73 -0.75
C LEU A 228 3.02 4.29 -0.86
N ALA A 229 1.92 3.93 -0.19
CA ALA A 229 1.32 2.60 -0.30
C ALA A 229 0.88 2.31 -1.75
N ALA A 230 0.26 3.28 -2.43
CA ALA A 230 -0.08 3.16 -3.84
C ALA A 230 1.18 3.01 -4.72
N ARG A 231 2.21 3.85 -4.48
CA ARG A 231 3.49 3.80 -5.21
C ARG A 231 4.19 2.45 -5.06
N ALA A 232 4.14 1.84 -3.88
CA ALA A 232 4.80 0.56 -3.62
C ALA A 232 4.22 -0.59 -4.47
N ILE A 233 2.98 -0.46 -4.93
CA ILE A 233 2.25 -1.47 -5.73
C ILE A 233 2.17 -1.06 -7.21
N ALA A 234 2.29 0.23 -7.51
CA ALA A 234 2.24 0.76 -8.86
C ALA A 234 3.40 0.30 -9.75
N ALA A 235 3.10 0.05 -11.02
CA ALA A 235 4.12 -0.21 -12.05
C ALA A 235 4.76 1.08 -12.59
N GLY A 236 3.96 2.13 -12.66
CA GLY A 236 4.32 3.42 -13.24
C GLY A 236 4.75 4.44 -12.18
N PRO A 237 5.20 5.63 -12.62
CA PRO A 237 5.58 6.69 -11.70
C PRO A 237 4.36 7.15 -10.88
N ALA A 238 4.57 7.40 -9.59
CA ALA A 238 3.56 7.96 -8.70
C ALA A 238 4.09 9.26 -8.08
N GLN A 239 3.29 10.32 -8.13
CA GLN A 239 3.67 11.64 -7.64
C GLN A 239 2.53 12.31 -6.86
N LEU A 240 2.87 12.89 -5.70
CA LEU A 240 1.99 13.76 -4.93
C LEU A 240 1.93 15.14 -5.59
N VAL A 241 0.75 15.75 -5.70
CA VAL A 241 0.57 17.11 -6.23
C VAL A 241 -0.04 17.99 -5.15
N THR A 242 0.63 19.08 -4.80
CA THR A 242 0.16 19.97 -3.73
C THR A 242 0.60 21.41 -3.93
N TYR A 243 -0.19 22.36 -3.45
CA TYR A 243 0.21 23.76 -3.28
C TYR A 243 0.83 24.03 -1.90
N ASP A 244 0.69 23.11 -0.95
CA ASP A 244 1.15 23.29 0.42
C ASP A 244 2.67 23.07 0.54
N THR A 245 3.35 24.03 1.18
CA THR A 245 4.80 23.97 1.36
C THR A 245 5.20 22.93 2.41
N GLY A 246 4.47 22.84 3.50
CA GLY A 246 4.71 21.89 4.58
C GLY A 246 4.52 20.47 4.09
N GLN A 247 3.41 20.18 3.41
CA GLN A 247 3.16 18.86 2.84
C GLN A 247 4.22 18.47 1.81
N ALA A 248 4.62 19.39 0.91
CA ALA A 248 5.69 19.11 -0.04
C ALA A 248 7.04 18.81 0.64
N MET A 249 7.36 19.47 1.76
CA MET A 249 8.57 19.18 2.53
C MET A 249 8.50 17.80 3.20
N ARG A 250 7.35 17.44 3.79
CA ARG A 250 7.13 16.13 4.41
C ARG A 250 7.20 14.99 3.40
N ALA A 251 6.59 15.18 2.23
CA ALA A 251 6.63 14.21 1.13
C ALA A 251 8.07 13.91 0.70
N LYS A 252 8.91 14.95 0.55
CA LYS A 252 10.34 14.79 0.24
C LYS A 252 11.10 14.05 1.33
N ALA A 253 10.82 14.35 2.60
CA ALA A 253 11.45 13.66 3.72
C ALA A 253 11.10 12.16 3.77
N ALA A 254 9.90 11.79 3.28
CA ALA A 254 9.44 10.42 3.15
C ALA A 254 9.78 9.77 1.79
N ASP A 255 10.64 10.41 1.00
CA ASP A 255 11.03 9.99 -0.36
C ASP A 255 9.85 9.79 -1.34
N MET A 256 8.74 10.49 -1.12
CA MET A 256 7.62 10.54 -2.04
C MET A 256 7.87 11.60 -3.11
N PRO A 257 7.91 11.24 -4.41
CA PRO A 257 7.99 12.21 -5.49
C PRO A 257 6.84 13.22 -5.37
N VAL A 258 7.15 14.51 -5.44
CA VAL A 258 6.16 15.58 -5.25
C VAL A 258 6.31 16.68 -6.29
N LEU A 259 5.19 17.08 -6.88
CA LEU A 259 5.04 18.29 -7.69
C LEU A 259 4.46 19.37 -6.79
N LYS A 260 5.32 20.29 -6.34
CA LYS A 260 4.90 21.49 -5.63
C LYS A 260 4.46 22.55 -6.63
N LEU A 261 3.16 22.80 -6.70
CA LEU A 261 2.59 23.88 -7.49
C LEU A 261 2.76 25.22 -6.75
N ARG A 262 2.83 26.30 -7.52
CA ARG A 262 3.01 27.66 -6.99
C ARG A 262 1.81 28.51 -7.34
N THR A 263 1.43 29.35 -6.39
CA THR A 263 0.59 30.53 -6.62
C THR A 263 1.48 31.77 -6.62
N ASP A 264 0.98 32.88 -7.16
CA ASP A 264 1.69 34.16 -7.14
C ASP A 264 1.79 34.78 -5.72
N ALA A 265 1.19 34.14 -4.71
CA ALA A 265 1.31 34.55 -3.32
C ALA A 265 2.76 34.44 -2.82
N GLY A 266 3.32 35.57 -2.37
CA GLY A 266 4.72 35.68 -1.94
C GLY A 266 5.72 35.88 -3.08
N THR A 267 5.25 36.01 -4.32
CA THR A 267 6.07 36.48 -5.45
C THR A 267 5.71 37.92 -5.76
N GLY A 268 6.57 38.85 -5.36
CA GLY A 268 6.34 40.29 -5.45
C GLY A 268 7.06 41.02 -4.32
N ASP A 269 7.02 42.35 -4.34
CA ASP A 269 7.56 43.15 -3.25
C ASP A 269 6.76 42.89 -1.95
N GLU A 270 7.45 42.96 -0.81
CA GLU A 270 6.81 42.88 0.50
C GLU A 270 5.70 43.95 0.59
N PRO A 271 4.47 43.60 1.04
CA PRO A 271 3.41 44.57 1.16
C PRO A 271 3.86 45.74 2.04
N ASN A 272 3.64 46.98 1.58
CA ASN A 272 3.90 48.15 2.41
C ASN A 272 3.05 48.05 3.69
N LYS A 273 3.74 48.25 4.83
CA LYS A 273 3.17 48.18 6.19
C LYS A 273 2.01 49.15 6.40
#